data_AF-A0A954GQH7-F1
#
_entry.id   AF-A0A954GQH7-F1
#
_cell.length_a   1.000
_cell.length_b   1.000
_cell.length_c   1.000
_cell.angle_alpha   90.00
_cell.angle_beta   90.00
_cell.angle_gamma   90.00
#
_symmetry.space_group_name_H-M   'P 1'
#
loop_
_entity.id
_entity.type
_entity.pdbx_description
1 polymer ?
#
loop_
_entity_poly.entity_id
_entity_poly.type
_entity_poly.pdbx_seq_one_letter_code
_entity_poly.pdbx_strand_id
1 'polypeptide(L)'
;MFIVYGFARYGRVDDVPGIGYVDTMFFHIMFVPIYPACSDFFFDRGDGNWRSAIVPVSLKSVLIAWLRATCLVVAAWYSVRVLNTFIDRPVDPALFRHWIVLIVSNLTTWSATLFIPFITRASYDRALLLASWAELGDEGVHRVNEAYGVEGETH
;
A
#
# COMPACT_ATOMS: atom_id res chain seq x y z
N MET A 1 -7.69 -29.21 -9.34
CA MET A 1 -7.09 -28.24 -8.42
C MET A 1 -6.60 -27.07 -9.26
N PHE A 2 -7.13 -25.87 -9.04
CA PHE A 2 -6.66 -24.67 -9.76
C PHE A 2 -5.81 -23.85 -8.79
N ILE A 3 -4.52 -23.70 -9.11
CA ILE A 3 -3.62 -22.80 -8.39
C ILE A 3 -3.57 -21.50 -9.19
N VAL A 4 -4.01 -20.40 -8.58
CA VAL A 4 -3.89 -19.07 -9.17
C VAL A 4 -2.55 -18.48 -8.74
N TYR A 5 -1.66 -18.24 -9.70
CA TYR A 5 -0.36 -17.61 -9.48
C TYR A 5 -0.08 -16.56 -10.55
N GLY A 6 0.80 -15.62 -10.26
CA GLY A 6 1.15 -14.55 -11.18
C GLY A 6 1.86 -13.40 -10.51
N PHE A 7 1.92 -12.27 -11.20
CA PHE A 7 2.44 -11.03 -10.67
C PHE A 7 1.31 -10.02 -10.51
N ALA A 8 1.27 -9.38 -9.35
CA ALA A 8 0.33 -8.30 -9.07
C ALA A 8 1.00 -7.22 -8.22
N ARG A 9 0.51 -6.00 -8.36
CA ARG A 9 1.05 -4.82 -7.68
C ARG A 9 0.35 -4.63 -6.34
N TYR A 10 1.15 -4.48 -5.28
CA TYR A 10 0.67 -4.28 -3.92
C TYR A 10 1.47 -3.18 -3.22
N GLY A 11 0.95 -2.77 -2.05
CA GLY A 11 1.71 -1.88 -1.17
C GLY A 11 1.90 -0.48 -1.73
N ARG A 12 0.87 0.10 -2.38
CA ARG A 12 0.92 1.51 -2.81
C ARG A 12 1.32 2.41 -1.64
N VAL A 13 2.42 3.13 -1.81
CA VAL A 13 3.03 4.09 -0.88
C VAL A 13 3.72 5.20 -1.67
N ASP A 14 4.31 6.16 -0.96
CA ASP A 14 5.13 7.23 -1.54
C ASP A 14 4.41 7.99 -2.68
N ASP A 15 3.14 8.31 -2.44
CA ASP A 15 2.33 9.19 -3.25
C ASP A 15 2.93 10.60 -3.22
N VAL A 16 3.25 11.10 -4.41
CA VAL A 16 3.72 12.43 -4.70
C VAL A 16 2.52 13.18 -5.31
N PRO A 17 1.90 14.10 -4.57
CA PRO A 17 0.64 14.72 -4.97
C PRO A 17 0.72 15.32 -6.38
N GLY A 18 -0.22 14.92 -7.25
CA GLY A 18 -0.30 15.42 -8.62
C GLY A 18 0.80 14.92 -9.56
N ILE A 19 1.68 14.01 -9.13
CA ILE A 19 2.76 13.44 -9.95
C ILE A 19 2.59 11.94 -10.12
N GLY A 20 2.53 11.19 -9.01
CA GLY A 20 2.61 9.74 -9.09
C GLY A 20 2.70 9.02 -7.75
N TYR A 21 2.82 7.69 -7.78
CA TYR A 21 2.93 6.86 -6.59
C TYR A 21 3.85 5.66 -6.83
N VAL A 22 4.36 5.06 -5.76
CA VAL A 22 5.16 3.83 -5.82
C VAL A 22 4.29 2.63 -5.48
N ASP A 23 4.39 1.56 -6.26
CA ASP A 23 3.92 0.24 -5.85
C ASP A 23 4.99 -0.83 -6.08
N THR A 24 4.82 -1.98 -5.43
CA THR A 24 5.72 -3.11 -5.56
C THR A 24 5.01 -4.26 -6.24
N MET A 25 5.59 -4.78 -7.31
CA MET A 25 5.14 -5.98 -7.97
C MET A 25 5.59 -7.19 -7.16
N PHE A 26 4.63 -8.02 -6.74
CA PHE A 26 4.89 -9.28 -6.06
C PHE A 26 4.52 -10.45 -6.94
N PHE A 27 5.33 -11.51 -6.88
CA PHE A 27 4.86 -12.84 -7.21
C PHE A 27 3.87 -13.28 -6.12
N HIS A 28 2.68 -13.72 -6.52
CA HIS A 28 1.65 -14.19 -5.61
C HIS A 28 1.21 -15.61 -5.93
N ILE A 29 0.78 -16.32 -4.89
CA ILE A 29 0.07 -17.60 -4.98
C ILE A 29 -1.22 -17.44 -4.19
N MET A 30 -2.36 -17.76 -4.79
CA MET A 30 -3.69 -17.62 -4.15
C MET A 30 -3.90 -16.22 -3.55
N PHE A 31 -3.47 -15.18 -4.28
CA PHE A 31 -3.54 -13.77 -3.87
C PHE A 31 -2.70 -13.38 -2.65
N VAL A 32 -1.88 -14.30 -2.11
CA VAL A 32 -0.91 -13.99 -1.06
C VAL A 32 0.39 -13.52 -1.71
N PRO A 33 0.86 -12.29 -1.43
CA PRO A 33 2.14 -11.80 -1.95
C PRO A 33 3.27 -12.62 -1.30
N ILE A 34 4.07 -13.31 -2.11
CA ILE A 34 5.14 -14.19 -1.62
C ILE A 34 6.49 -13.49 -1.69
N TYR A 35 6.84 -12.96 -2.86
CA TYR A 35 8.17 -12.41 -3.12
C TYR A 35 8.09 -11.09 -3.91
N PRO A 36 8.73 -10.00 -3.44
CA PRO A 36 8.78 -8.74 -4.18
C PRO A 36 9.74 -8.86 -5.37
N ALA A 37 9.25 -8.62 -6.58
CA ALA A 37 10.03 -8.69 -7.81
C ALA A 37 10.73 -7.36 -8.12
N CYS A 38 9.96 -6.27 -8.15
CA CYS A 38 10.45 -4.91 -8.40
C CYS A 38 9.47 -3.88 -7.81
N SER A 39 9.93 -2.66 -7.61
CA SER A 39 9.05 -1.53 -7.33
C SER A 39 9.05 -0.60 -8.53
N ASP A 40 7.89 -0.06 -8.88
CA ASP A 40 7.76 0.93 -9.93
C ASP A 40 7.17 2.23 -9.36
N PHE A 41 7.69 3.34 -9.84
CA PHE A 41 7.06 4.64 -9.69
C PHE A 41 6.17 4.90 -10.90
N PHE A 42 4.86 4.97 -10.67
CA PHE A 42 3.87 5.34 -11.67
C PHE A 42 3.62 6.82 -11.65
N PHE A 43 3.77 7.46 -12.79
CA PHE A 43 3.61 8.91 -12.89
C PHE A 43 3.01 9.32 -14.24
N ASP A 44 2.45 10.52 -14.24
CA ASP A 44 1.96 11.21 -15.43
C ASP A 44 2.91 12.38 -15.76
N ARG A 45 3.39 12.43 -17.00
CA ARG A 45 4.23 13.54 -17.51
C ARG A 45 3.41 14.78 -17.90
N GLY A 46 2.10 14.78 -17.68
CA GLY A 46 1.20 15.87 -18.07
C GLY A 46 0.59 15.68 -19.47
N ASP A 47 0.88 14.56 -20.14
CA ASP A 47 0.30 14.17 -21.42
C ASP A 47 -0.93 13.26 -21.25
N GLY A 48 -1.32 12.95 -20.01
CA GLY A 48 -2.40 12.04 -19.68
C GLY A 48 -2.02 10.56 -19.83
N ASN A 49 -0.76 10.26 -20.19
CA ASN A 49 -0.26 8.91 -20.33
C ASN A 49 0.56 8.51 -19.10
N TRP A 50 0.05 7.51 -18.38
CA TRP A 50 0.77 6.92 -17.26
C TRP A 50 2.00 6.15 -17.74
N ARG A 51 3.14 6.46 -17.14
CA ARG A 51 4.42 5.77 -17.35
C ARG A 51 4.90 5.17 -16.04
N SER A 52 5.78 4.17 -16.14
CA SER A 52 6.42 3.54 -15.00
C SER A 52 7.93 3.68 -15.10
N ALA A 53 8.59 4.10 -14.02
CA ALA A 53 10.03 4.00 -13.86
C ALA A 53 10.35 2.94 -12.80
N ILE A 54 11.30 2.04 -13.11
CA ILE A 54 11.75 1.04 -12.16
C ILE A 54 12.54 1.75 -11.05
N VAL A 55 12.16 1.50 -9.81
CA VAL A 55 12.84 2.04 -8.63
C VAL A 55 13.37 0.91 -7.76
N PRO A 56 14.44 1.15 -6.96
CA PRO A 56 14.89 0.20 -5.97
C PRO A 56 13.73 -0.24 -5.06
N VAL A 57 13.70 -1.53 -4.72
CA VAL A 57 12.61 -2.12 -3.95
C VAL A 57 12.34 -1.30 -2.69
N SER A 58 11.12 -0.76 -2.58
CA SER A 58 10.72 0.05 -1.44
C SER A 58 10.35 -0.88 -0.28
N LEU A 59 11.22 -0.98 0.73
CA LEU A 59 10.94 -1.75 1.94
C LEU A 59 9.64 -1.27 2.61
N LYS A 60 9.36 0.03 2.57
CA LYS A 60 8.10 0.62 3.05
C LYS A 60 6.91 0.02 2.30
N SER A 61 6.96 -0.03 0.97
CA SER A 61 5.91 -0.65 0.14
C SER A 61 5.71 -2.12 0.49
N VAL A 62 6.81 -2.86 0.67
CA VAL A 62 6.78 -4.28 1.03
C VAL A 62 6.13 -4.51 2.40
N LEU A 63 6.54 -3.75 3.41
CA LEU A 63 5.98 -3.84 4.76
C LEU A 63 4.49 -3.51 4.77
N ILE A 64 4.07 -2.48 4.04
CA ILE A 64 2.66 -2.12 3.94
C ILE A 64 1.84 -3.18 3.18
N ALA A 65 2.39 -3.80 2.13
CA ALA A 65 1.76 -4.92 1.46
C ALA A 65 1.51 -6.09 2.43
N TRP A 66 2.54 -6.49 3.20
CA TRP A 66 2.45 -7.57 4.18
C TRP A 66 1.54 -7.24 5.36
N LEU A 67 1.57 -6.00 5.86
CA LEU A 67 0.65 -5.53 6.90
C LEU A 67 -0.80 -5.66 6.44
N ARG A 68 -1.11 -5.15 5.23
CA ARG A 68 -2.45 -5.24 4.66
C ARG A 68 -2.88 -6.69 4.44
N ALA A 69 -2.00 -7.54 3.90
CA ALA A 69 -2.30 -8.96 3.72
C ALA A 69 -2.56 -9.66 5.06
N THR A 70 -1.74 -9.39 6.08
CA THR A 70 -1.89 -9.98 7.42
C THR A 70 -3.21 -9.58 8.06
N CYS A 71 -3.59 -8.29 7.99
CA CYS A 71 -4.89 -7.85 8.51
C CYS A 71 -6.06 -8.61 7.89
N LEU A 72 -6.03 -8.88 6.58
CA LEU A 72 -7.10 -9.62 5.90
C LEU A 72 -7.12 -11.10 6.30
N VAL A 73 -5.95 -11.75 6.38
CA VAL A 73 -5.84 -13.16 6.79
C VAL A 73 -6.31 -13.34 8.24
N VAL A 74 -5.90 -12.44 9.13
CA VAL A 74 -6.28 -12.46 10.55
C VAL A 74 -7.78 -12.20 10.71
N ALA A 75 -8.35 -11.23 9.97
CA ALA A 75 -9.80 -10.98 9.98
C ALA A 75 -10.60 -12.18 9.45
N ALA A 76 -10.13 -12.86 8.40
CA ALA A 76 -10.75 -14.07 7.89
C ALA A 76 -10.70 -15.21 8.92
N TRP A 77 -9.56 -15.39 9.59
CA TRP A 77 -9.41 -16.37 10.67
C TRP A 77 -10.37 -16.12 11.83
N TYR A 78 -10.50 -14.88 12.30
CA TYR A 78 -11.46 -14.54 13.35
C TYR A 78 -12.91 -14.70 12.90
N SER A 79 -13.22 -14.46 11.62
CA SER A 79 -14.54 -14.76 11.06
C SER A 79 -14.88 -16.25 11.19
N VAL A 80 -13.91 -17.14 10.93
CA VAL A 80 -14.10 -18.60 11.15
C VAL A 80 -14.34 -18.90 12.63
N ARG A 81 -13.64 -18.23 13.56
CA ARG A 81 -13.89 -18.40 15.01
C ARG A 81 -15.30 -17.98 15.42
N VAL A 82 -15.80 -16.86 14.88
CA VAL A 82 -17.19 -16.42 15.06
C VAL A 82 -18.17 -17.49 14.57
N LEU A 83 -17.95 -18.03 13.38
CA LEU A 83 -18.79 -19.10 12.81
C LEU A 83 -18.81 -20.35 13.69
N ASN A 84 -17.64 -20.79 14.17
CA ASN A 84 -17.55 -21.95 15.07
C ASN A 84 -18.29 -21.74 16.39
N THR A 85 -18.37 -20.49 16.86
CA THR A 85 -19.10 -20.16 18.09
C THR A 85 -20.61 -20.47 17.96
N PHE A 86 -21.17 -20.48 16.75
CA PHE A 86 -22.57 -20.86 16.53
C PHE A 86 -22.81 -22.38 16.50
N ILE A 87 -21.75 -23.16 16.30
CA ILE A 87 -21.80 -24.63 16.33
C ILE A 87 -21.76 -25.11 17.79
N ASP A 88 -20.95 -24.46 18.61
CA ASP A 88 -20.82 -24.78 20.03
C ASP A 88 -22.04 -24.27 20.82
N ARG A 89 -22.64 -25.14 21.65
CA ARG A 89 -23.66 -24.74 22.63
C ARG A 89 -23.18 -25.07 24.05
N PRO A 90 -23.29 -24.14 25.03
CA PRO A 90 -23.83 -22.77 24.92
C PRO A 90 -22.81 -21.74 24.39
N VAL A 91 -23.30 -20.73 23.67
CA VAL A 91 -22.51 -19.59 23.17
C VAL A 91 -22.07 -18.73 24.36
N ASP A 92 -20.76 -18.54 24.54
CA ASP A 92 -20.22 -17.54 25.47
C ASP A 92 -20.28 -16.13 24.83
N PRO A 93 -21.13 -15.21 25.34
CA PRO A 93 -21.25 -13.87 24.78
C PRO A 93 -19.96 -13.03 24.87
N ALA A 94 -19.08 -13.32 25.83
CA ALA A 94 -17.82 -12.61 26.00
C ALA A 94 -16.82 -13.00 24.89
N LEU A 95 -16.71 -14.30 24.60
CA LEU A 95 -15.87 -14.80 23.51
C LEU A 95 -16.37 -14.32 22.15
N PHE A 96 -17.69 -14.36 21.90
CA PHE A 96 -18.28 -13.84 20.66
C PHE A 96 -17.94 -12.36 20.45
N ARG A 97 -18.14 -11.52 21.47
CA ARG A 97 -17.81 -10.09 21.41
C ARG A 97 -16.31 -9.87 21.17
N HIS A 98 -15.44 -10.65 21.81
CA HIS A 98 -14.00 -10.55 21.63
C HIS A 98 -13.59 -10.75 20.15
N TRP A 99 -14.09 -11.80 19.50
CA TRP A 99 -13.77 -12.05 18.09
C TRP A 99 -14.27 -10.96 17.16
N ILE A 100 -15.48 -10.43 17.38
CA ILE A 100 -16.03 -9.33 16.59
C ILE A 100 -15.16 -8.07 16.72
N VAL A 101 -14.74 -7.72 17.94
CA VAL A 101 -13.86 -6.55 18.17
C VAL A 101 -12.54 -6.71 17.41
N LEU A 102 -11.95 -7.91 17.42
CA LEU A 102 -10.69 -8.17 16.71
C LEU A 102 -10.83 -8.13 15.18
N ILE A 103 -11.97 -8.56 14.63
CA ILE A 103 -12.27 -8.40 13.19
C ILE A 103 -12.34 -6.91 12.85
N VAL A 104 -13.15 -6.15 13.60
CA VAL A 104 -13.34 -4.72 13.37
C VAL A 104 -12.01 -3.98 13.47
N SER A 105 -11.20 -4.25 14.50
CA SER A 105 -9.90 -3.59 14.67
C SER A 105 -8.96 -3.87 13.50
N ASN A 106 -8.90 -5.10 12.98
CA ASN A 106 -8.07 -5.44 11.82
C ASN A 106 -8.53 -4.74 10.54
N LEU A 107 -9.84 -4.68 10.30
CA LEU A 107 -10.40 -3.97 9.14
C LEU A 107 -10.18 -2.46 9.24
N THR A 108 -10.28 -1.90 10.45
CA THR A 108 -9.96 -0.49 10.72
C THR A 108 -8.47 -0.22 10.47
N THR A 109 -7.57 -1.05 10.99
CA THR A 109 -6.12 -0.92 10.73
C THR A 109 -5.82 -1.03 9.24
N TRP A 110 -6.37 -2.03 8.56
CA TRP A 110 -6.22 -2.19 7.11
C TRP A 110 -6.66 -0.93 6.36
N SER A 111 -7.84 -0.41 6.68
CA SER A 111 -8.40 0.79 6.06
C SER A 111 -7.56 2.02 6.37
N ALA A 112 -7.10 2.19 7.60
CA ALA A 112 -6.28 3.32 8.03
C ALA A 112 -4.96 3.40 7.24
N THR A 113 -4.37 2.27 6.84
CA THR A 113 -3.17 2.28 5.99
C THR A 113 -3.39 2.89 4.60
N LEU A 114 -4.63 3.12 4.17
CA LEU A 114 -4.98 3.77 2.90
C LEU A 114 -5.08 5.29 3.01
N PHE A 115 -5.23 5.83 4.22
CA PHE A 115 -5.54 7.25 4.44
C PHE A 115 -4.51 8.00 5.27
N ILE A 116 -3.69 7.31 6.06
CA ILE A 116 -2.68 7.95 6.91
C ILE A 116 -1.55 8.55 6.03
N PRO A 117 -1.37 9.88 6.00
CA PRO A 117 -0.39 10.55 5.14
C PRO A 117 1.05 10.08 5.38
N PHE A 118 1.39 9.73 6.61
CA PHE A 118 2.72 9.19 6.96
C PHE A 118 3.05 7.88 6.22
N ILE A 119 2.03 7.07 5.93
CA ILE A 119 2.17 5.81 5.20
C ILE A 119 2.09 6.08 3.69
N THR A 120 1.12 6.89 3.29
CA THR A 120 0.78 7.03 1.87
C THR A 120 1.66 8.04 1.14
N ARG A 121 2.08 9.14 1.75
CA ARG A 121 2.85 10.19 1.07
C ARG A 121 4.36 9.93 1.08
N ALA A 122 5.03 10.39 0.04
CA ALA A 122 6.49 10.49 -0.02
C ALA A 122 6.97 11.65 0.87
N SER A 123 8.19 11.55 1.42
CA SER A 123 8.88 12.75 1.90
C SER A 123 9.34 13.59 0.72
N TYR A 124 9.62 14.88 0.95
CA TYR A 124 10.12 15.78 -0.10
C TYR A 124 11.40 15.23 -0.78
N ASP A 125 12.41 14.83 -0.01
CA ASP A 125 13.64 14.24 -0.55
C ASP A 125 13.36 12.97 -1.37
N ARG A 126 12.42 12.14 -0.90
CA ARG A 126 12.01 10.93 -1.61
C ARG A 126 11.29 11.28 -2.91
N ALA A 127 10.45 12.32 -2.92
CA ALA A 127 9.76 12.79 -4.11
C ALA A 127 10.75 13.30 -5.17
N LEU A 128 11.78 14.04 -4.77
CA LEU A 128 12.87 14.47 -5.66
C LEU A 128 13.64 13.28 -6.23
N LEU A 129 13.96 12.27 -5.41
CA LEU A 129 14.60 11.03 -5.89
C LEU A 129 13.72 10.30 -6.91
N LEU A 130 12.41 10.19 -6.65
CA LEU A 130 11.47 9.58 -7.58
C LEU A 130 11.37 10.35 -8.90
N ALA A 131 11.35 11.69 -8.84
CA ALA A 131 11.38 12.54 -10.02
C ALA A 131 12.67 12.36 -10.84
N SER A 132 13.81 12.18 -10.16
CA SER A 132 15.10 11.92 -10.81
C SER A 132 15.12 10.55 -11.53
N TRP A 133 14.61 9.49 -10.90
CA TRP A 133 14.50 8.16 -11.53
C TRP A 133 13.48 8.11 -12.67
N ALA A 134 12.47 8.98 -12.62
CA ALA A 134 11.49 9.14 -13.68
C ALA A 134 11.99 10.01 -14.86
N GLU A 135 13.21 10.54 -14.77
CA GLU A 135 13.80 11.45 -15.74
C GLU A 135 12.85 12.60 -16.10
N LEU A 136 12.19 13.19 -15.08
CA LEU A 136 11.25 14.28 -15.28
C LEU A 136 11.94 15.64 -15.52
N GLY A 137 13.27 15.72 -15.38
CA GLY A 137 14.04 16.94 -15.55
C GLY A 137 13.62 18.06 -14.58
N ASP A 138 13.92 19.30 -14.95
CA ASP A 138 13.61 20.49 -14.13
C ASP A 138 12.10 20.68 -13.92
N GLU A 139 11.29 20.27 -14.90
CA GLU A 139 9.83 20.30 -14.81
C GLU A 139 9.30 19.40 -13.69
N GLY A 140 9.86 18.20 -13.53
CA GLY A 140 9.52 17.31 -12.42
C GLY A 140 9.88 17.89 -11.06
N VAL A 141 11.05 18.53 -10.96
CA VAL A 141 11.50 19.18 -9.72
C VAL A 141 10.57 20.34 -9.36
N HIS A 142 10.19 21.16 -10.35
CA HIS A 142 9.22 22.25 -10.16
C HIS A 142 7.88 21.71 -9.65
N ARG A 143 7.33 20.67 -10.27
CA ARG A 143 6.08 20.03 -9.80
C ARG A 143 6.18 19.48 -8.37
N VAL A 144 7.33 18.91 -8.00
CA VAL A 144 7.58 18.47 -6.62
C VAL A 144 7.63 19.68 -5.67
N ASN A 145 8.30 20.75 -6.05
CA ASN A 145 8.38 21.97 -5.23
C ASN A 145 7.00 22.60 -5.02
N GLU A 146 6.18 22.68 -6.08
CA GLU A 146 4.79 23.14 -6.01
C GLU A 146 3.96 22.24 -5.08
N ALA A 147 4.03 20.91 -5.25
CA ALA A 147 3.26 19.95 -4.46
C ALA A 147 3.58 19.98 -2.95
N TYR A 148 4.80 20.42 -2.59
CA TYR A 148 5.25 20.53 -1.20
C TYR A 148 5.33 21.97 -0.68
N GLY A 149 4.94 22.96 -1.50
CA GLY A 149 4.91 24.38 -1.10
C GLY A 149 6.29 25.00 -0.85
N VAL A 150 7.33 24.51 -1.54
CA VAL A 150 8.72 24.99 -1.41
C VAL A 150 8.99 26.19 -2.34
N GLU A 151 8.04 26.56 -3.20
CA GLU A 151 8.15 27.74 -4.08
C GLU A 151 8.09 29.04 -3.28
N GLY A 152 9.26 29.51 -2.87
CA GLY A 152 9.46 30.78 -2.18
C GLY A 152 10.93 31.16 -1.94
N GLU A 153 11.88 30.22 -2.07
CA GLU A 153 13.31 30.46 -1.87
C GLU A 153 14.10 30.31 -3.17
N THR A 154 13.84 31.16 -4.15
CA THR A 154 14.81 31.44 -5.21
C THR A 154 15.67 32.62 -4.77
N HIS A 155 16.91 32.30 -4.34
CA HIS A 155 18.01 33.27 -4.27
C HIS A 155 18.67 33.43 -5.63
#